data_AF-A6IAC0-F1
#
_entry.id   AF-A6IAC0-F1
#
_cell.length_a   1.000
_cell.length_b   1.000
_cell.length_c   1.000
_cell.angle_alpha   90.00
_cell.angle_beta   90.00
_cell.angle_gamma   90.00
#
_symmetry.space_group_name_H-M   'P 1'
#
loop_
_entity.id
_entity.type
_entity.pdbx_description
1 polymer ?
#
loop_
_entity_poly.entity_id
_entity_poly.type
_entity_poly.pdbx_seq_one_letter_code
_entity_poly.pdbx_strand_id
1 'polypeptide(L)'
;MAVHRGSARAAPASDKVQKNKPAQTSGLKQGSRMAKIFGFEWADLSSWQSVVTLLNRPTDPANLAVFRFLFAFLMLLDIPQERGLSSLDRKYLDGLDVCRFPLLDALRPLPLDWMYLVYTIMFLGALGMMLGLWYRLSCVLFLLPYWYVFLLDKTSWNNHSYLYGLLAFQLTFMDANHYWYPDRSTPE
;
A
#
# COMPACT_ATOMS: atom_id res chain seq x y z
N MET A 1 50.92 -79.14 -20.78
CA MET A 1 50.91 -79.27 -19.31
C MET A 1 49.55 -78.81 -18.80
N ALA A 2 48.85 -79.66 -18.03
CA ALA A 2 47.56 -79.47 -17.30
C ALA A 2 46.31 -79.11 -18.16
N VAL A 3 45.31 -79.98 -18.41
CA VAL A 3 44.41 -80.82 -17.57
C VAL A 3 43.30 -80.04 -16.85
N HIS A 4 42.08 -80.16 -17.42
CA HIS A 4 40.74 -80.35 -16.83
C HIS A 4 40.30 -79.59 -15.55
N ARG A 5 39.09 -79.00 -15.60
CA ARG A 5 37.83 -79.53 -15.00
C ARG A 5 36.69 -78.50 -15.12
N GLY A 6 35.51 -78.96 -15.55
CA GLY A 6 34.29 -78.15 -15.60
C GLY A 6 33.49 -78.18 -14.28
N SER A 7 32.49 -77.31 -14.16
CA SER A 7 31.31 -77.54 -13.31
C SER A 7 30.14 -76.59 -13.62
N ALA A 8 29.01 -77.20 -13.97
CA ALA A 8 27.61 -76.90 -13.68
C ALA A 8 27.09 -75.45 -13.45
N ARG A 9 26.23 -75.02 -14.41
CA ARG A 9 24.79 -74.69 -14.27
C ARG A 9 24.32 -73.82 -13.07
N ALA A 10 23.84 -72.60 -13.39
CA ALA A 10 22.59 -72.03 -12.87
C ALA A 10 22.13 -70.82 -13.72
N ALA A 11 20.86 -70.80 -14.10
CA ALA A 11 20.12 -69.65 -14.64
C ALA A 11 18.78 -69.60 -13.88
N PRO A 12 17.93 -68.56 -13.98
CA PRO A 12 18.17 -67.12 -14.16
C PRO A 12 17.56 -66.32 -12.98
N ALA A 13 18.08 -65.13 -12.65
CA ALA A 13 17.39 -64.22 -11.73
C ALA A 13 16.73 -63.10 -12.53
N SER A 14 15.40 -63.18 -12.60
CA SER A 14 14.49 -62.18 -13.13
C SER A 14 14.68 -60.84 -12.40
N ASP A 15 15.18 -59.83 -13.14
CA ASP A 15 15.35 -58.48 -12.64
C ASP A 15 13.97 -57.82 -12.54
N LYS A 16 13.37 -57.90 -11.35
CA LYS A 16 12.10 -57.25 -11.05
C LYS A 16 12.33 -55.75 -11.00
N VAL A 17 12.05 -55.08 -12.12
CA VAL A 17 11.83 -53.63 -12.21
C VAL A 17 10.81 -53.22 -11.13
N GLN A 18 11.31 -52.63 -10.04
CA GLN A 18 10.49 -52.04 -8.99
C GLN A 18 9.74 -50.83 -9.56
N LYS A 19 8.45 -51.06 -9.82
CA LYS A 19 7.47 -50.05 -10.19
C LYS A 19 7.19 -49.16 -8.98
N ASN A 20 8.01 -48.14 -8.76
CA ASN A 20 7.76 -47.13 -7.71
C ASN A 20 6.80 -46.04 -8.22
N LYS A 21 5.50 -46.26 -8.00
CA LYS A 21 4.49 -45.22 -7.73
C LYS A 21 3.36 -45.95 -6.99
N PRO A 22 2.81 -45.44 -5.87
CA PRO A 22 2.44 -44.03 -5.69
C PRO A 22 2.61 -43.45 -4.27
N ALA A 23 2.73 -42.12 -4.19
CA ALA A 23 2.21 -41.35 -3.05
C ALA A 23 1.98 -39.91 -3.51
N GLN A 24 0.83 -39.70 -4.15
CA GLN A 24 0.10 -38.45 -3.93
C GLN A 24 -0.21 -38.40 -2.43
N THR A 25 0.58 -37.65 -1.68
CA THR A 25 0.12 -37.07 -0.43
C THR A 25 -0.17 -35.62 -0.70
N SER A 26 -1.32 -35.41 -1.36
CA SER A 26 -2.15 -34.23 -1.14
C SER A 26 -2.65 -34.26 0.32
N GLY A 27 -1.72 -34.14 1.25
CA GLY A 27 -2.03 -33.83 2.63
C GLY A 27 -2.31 -32.34 2.67
N LEU A 28 -3.58 -31.97 2.67
CA LEU A 28 -4.02 -30.69 3.21
C LEU A 28 -3.39 -30.56 4.59
N LYS A 29 -2.23 -29.90 4.69
CA LYS A 29 -1.70 -29.43 5.97
C LYS A 29 -2.84 -28.59 6.53
N GLN A 30 -3.49 -29.08 7.58
CA GLN A 30 -4.41 -28.28 8.37
C GLN A 30 -3.57 -27.12 8.90
N GLY A 31 -3.58 -26.01 8.15
CA GLY A 31 -2.80 -24.84 8.49
C GLY A 31 -3.11 -24.45 9.93
N SER A 32 -2.06 -24.10 10.67
CA SER A 32 -2.16 -23.43 11.96
C SER A 32 -3.31 -22.41 11.93
N ARG A 33 -4.06 -22.22 13.04
CA ARG A 33 -5.10 -21.18 13.12
C ARG A 33 -4.59 -19.83 12.61
N MET A 34 -3.31 -19.56 12.84
CA MET A 34 -2.63 -18.36 12.38
C MET A 34 -2.46 -18.30 10.85
N ALA A 35 -2.09 -19.39 10.20
CA ALA A 35 -2.00 -19.48 8.74
C ALA A 35 -3.36 -19.23 8.08
N LYS A 36 -4.45 -19.70 8.72
CA LYS A 36 -5.82 -19.45 8.22
C LYS A 36 -6.28 -18.00 8.38
N ILE A 37 -5.86 -17.31 9.44
CA ILE A 37 -6.32 -15.94 9.74
C ILE A 37 -5.45 -14.89 9.02
N PHE A 38 -4.13 -15.08 9.04
CA PHE A 38 -3.17 -14.07 8.59
C PHE A 38 -2.41 -14.45 7.31
N GLY A 39 -2.51 -15.70 6.86
CA GLY A 39 -1.84 -16.15 5.62
C GLY A 39 -0.32 -16.36 5.73
N PHE A 40 0.23 -16.39 6.95
CA PHE A 40 1.63 -16.71 7.26
C PHE A 40 1.79 -17.49 8.58
N GLU A 41 2.90 -18.18 8.77
CA GLU A 41 3.20 -18.96 9.98
C GLU A 41 4.29 -18.30 10.85
N TRP A 42 4.33 -18.64 12.15
CA TRP A 42 5.42 -18.19 13.06
C TRP A 42 6.81 -18.63 12.57
N ALA A 43 6.89 -19.72 11.81
CA ALA A 43 8.13 -20.16 11.19
C ALA A 43 8.66 -19.15 10.16
N ASP A 44 7.78 -18.39 9.51
CA ASP A 44 8.16 -17.36 8.52
C ASP A 44 8.76 -16.12 9.18
N LEU A 45 8.57 -15.94 10.50
CA LEU A 45 9.17 -14.87 11.30
C LEU A 45 10.45 -15.29 12.02
N SER A 46 10.89 -16.54 11.87
CA SER A 46 12.01 -17.10 12.64
C SER A 46 13.39 -16.67 12.14
N SER A 47 13.50 -16.25 10.87
CA SER A 47 14.76 -15.81 10.27
C SER A 47 14.59 -14.51 9.51
N TRP A 48 15.65 -13.70 9.44
CA TRP A 48 15.63 -12.44 8.69
C TRP A 48 15.29 -12.65 7.22
N GLN A 49 15.83 -13.71 6.61
CA GLN A 49 15.57 -14.07 5.21
C GLN A 49 14.10 -14.46 5.00
N SER A 50 13.50 -15.21 5.94
CA SER A 50 12.08 -15.56 5.89
C SER A 50 11.19 -14.33 6.01
N VAL A 51 11.53 -13.39 6.91
CA VAL A 51 10.81 -12.11 7.05
C VAL A 51 10.88 -11.28 5.79
N VAL A 52 12.08 -11.13 5.20
CA VAL A 52 12.26 -10.37 3.95
C VAL A 52 11.48 -11.03 2.81
N THR A 53 11.47 -12.37 2.74
CA THR A 53 10.70 -13.12 1.74
C THR A 53 9.20 -12.93 1.94
N LEU A 54 8.74 -12.92 3.19
CA LEU A 54 7.33 -12.68 3.53
C LEU A 54 6.88 -11.26 3.19
N LEU A 55 7.70 -10.24 3.48
CA LEU A 55 7.40 -8.83 3.18
C LEU A 55 7.41 -8.50 1.68
N ASN A 56 8.27 -9.17 0.91
CA ASN A 56 8.33 -8.99 -0.56
C ASN A 56 7.35 -9.88 -1.32
N ARG A 57 6.55 -10.70 -0.62
CA ARG A 57 5.55 -11.55 -1.25
C ARG A 57 4.48 -10.66 -1.92
N PRO A 58 4.16 -10.90 -3.21
CA PRO A 58 3.08 -10.17 -3.88
C PRO A 58 1.76 -10.41 -3.13
N THR A 59 1.09 -9.31 -2.79
CA THR A 59 -0.16 -9.29 -2.03
C THR A 59 -1.19 -8.50 -2.83
N ASP A 60 -2.46 -8.86 -2.70
CA ASP A 60 -3.57 -8.20 -3.36
C ASP A 60 -3.61 -6.68 -3.03
N PRO A 61 -3.58 -5.79 -4.04
CA PRO A 61 -3.66 -4.34 -3.83
C PRO A 61 -5.03 -3.85 -3.32
N ALA A 62 -6.06 -4.72 -3.19
CA ALA A 62 -7.39 -4.37 -2.69
C ALA A 62 -7.37 -3.50 -1.43
N ASN A 63 -6.62 -3.92 -0.41
CA ASN A 63 -6.57 -3.23 0.89
C ASN A 63 -5.99 -1.82 0.77
N LEU A 64 -4.99 -1.63 -0.10
CA LEU A 64 -4.40 -0.33 -0.35
C LEU A 64 -5.37 0.60 -1.08
N ALA A 65 -6.16 0.07 -2.02
CA ALA A 65 -7.20 0.82 -2.71
C ALA A 65 -8.32 1.27 -1.75
N VAL A 66 -8.74 0.40 -0.82
CA VAL A 66 -9.71 0.75 0.23
C VAL A 66 -9.16 1.82 1.16
N PHE A 67 -7.92 1.66 1.63
CA PHE A 67 -7.25 2.65 2.48
C PHE A 67 -7.18 4.02 1.78
N ARG A 68 -6.78 4.05 0.50
CA ARG A 68 -6.77 5.27 -0.33
C ARG A 68 -8.15 5.92 -0.37
N PHE A 69 -9.20 5.14 -0.66
CA PHE A 69 -10.56 5.66 -0.76
C PHE A 69 -11.01 6.29 0.56
N LEU A 70 -10.85 5.57 1.68
CA LEU A 70 -11.25 6.04 3.00
C LEU A 70 -10.47 7.29 3.42
N PHE A 71 -9.16 7.31 3.19
CA PHE A 71 -8.31 8.48 3.46
C PHE A 71 -8.75 9.69 2.63
N ALA A 72 -8.94 9.52 1.32
CA ALA A 72 -9.34 10.61 0.44
C ALA A 72 -10.76 11.11 0.75
N PHE A 73 -11.68 10.23 1.12
CA PHE A 73 -13.02 10.59 1.60
C PHE A 73 -12.97 11.42 2.89
N LEU A 74 -12.15 10.99 3.85
CA LEU A 74 -11.93 11.76 5.08
C LEU A 74 -11.38 13.16 4.77
N MET A 75 -10.43 13.28 3.84
CA MET A 75 -9.89 14.57 3.43
C MET A 75 -10.93 15.45 2.73
N LEU A 76 -11.84 14.86 1.95
CA LEU A 76 -12.93 15.59 1.32
C LEU A 76 -13.88 16.24 2.34
N LEU A 77 -14.03 15.65 3.52
CA LEU A 77 -14.81 16.20 4.64
C LEU A 77 -13.99 17.19 5.49
N ASP A 78 -12.71 16.90 5.73
CA ASP A 78 -11.78 17.74 6.51
C ASP A 78 -11.56 19.12 5.88
N ILE A 79 -11.41 19.18 4.55
CA ILE A 79 -11.17 20.44 3.82
C ILE A 79 -12.26 21.50 4.07
N PRO A 80 -13.57 21.20 3.90
CA PRO A 80 -14.61 22.19 4.10
C PRO A 80 -14.89 22.53 5.57
N GLN A 81 -14.74 21.56 6.47
CA GLN A 81 -15.13 21.71 7.86
C GLN A 81 -13.98 22.23 8.74
N GLU A 82 -12.87 21.49 8.81
CA GLU A 82 -11.76 21.79 9.71
C GLU A 82 -10.81 22.84 9.13
N ARG A 83 -10.53 22.77 7.81
CA ARG A 83 -9.61 23.73 7.16
C ARG A 83 -10.29 25.04 6.77
N GLY A 84 -11.61 25.10 6.92
CA GLY A 84 -12.37 26.33 6.80
C GLY A 84 -12.56 26.81 5.36
N LEU A 85 -12.70 25.92 4.36
CA LEU A 85 -13.19 26.36 3.03
C LEU A 85 -14.53 27.11 3.14
N SER A 86 -15.38 26.66 4.07
CA SER A 86 -16.68 27.30 4.37
C SER A 86 -16.58 28.62 5.13
N SER A 87 -15.44 28.91 5.77
CA SER A 87 -15.21 30.09 6.60
C SER A 87 -13.97 30.87 6.15
N LEU A 88 -13.64 30.76 4.86
CA LEU A 88 -12.40 31.28 4.28
C LEU A 88 -12.36 32.82 4.34
N ASP A 89 -13.52 33.46 4.13
CA ASP A 89 -13.73 34.90 4.32
C ASP A 89 -13.34 35.34 5.74
N ARG A 90 -13.84 34.67 6.78
CA ARG A 90 -13.50 35.03 8.17
C ARG A 90 -12.02 34.82 8.50
N LYS A 91 -11.38 33.82 7.86
CA LYS A 91 -9.99 33.48 8.13
C LYS A 91 -9.00 34.45 7.48
N TYR A 92 -9.29 34.92 6.26
CA TYR A 92 -8.34 35.71 5.46
C TYR A 92 -8.80 37.14 5.16
N LEU A 93 -10.10 37.45 5.21
CA LEU A 93 -10.64 38.79 4.96
C LEU A 93 -10.69 39.63 6.26
N ASP A 94 -11.12 39.05 7.37
CA ASP A 94 -11.28 39.75 8.66
C ASP A 94 -9.95 39.94 9.42
N GLY A 95 -8.83 39.48 8.85
CA GLY A 95 -7.50 39.79 9.37
C GLY A 95 -7.24 39.29 10.79
N LEU A 96 -7.84 38.17 11.20
CA LEU A 96 -7.43 37.48 12.43
C LEU A 96 -5.90 37.31 12.36
N ASP A 97 -5.18 37.85 13.36
CA ASP A 97 -3.71 37.83 13.43
C ASP A 97 -3.23 36.37 13.45
N VAL A 98 -3.06 35.80 12.26
CA VAL A 98 -2.56 34.45 12.09
C VAL A 98 -1.13 34.47 12.60
N CYS A 99 -0.84 33.73 13.67
CA CYS A 99 0.51 33.61 14.19
C CYS A 99 1.36 32.91 13.11
N ARG A 100 2.31 33.64 12.52
CA ARG A 100 3.15 33.14 11.42
C ARG A 100 4.41 32.48 11.95
N PHE A 101 5.02 31.66 11.12
CA PHE A 101 6.35 31.13 11.38
C PHE A 101 7.39 32.21 11.06
N PRO A 102 8.19 32.68 12.04
CA PRO A 102 9.19 33.73 11.83
C PRO A 102 10.39 33.28 10.96
N LEU A 103 10.50 31.97 10.65
CA LEU A 103 11.52 31.43 9.74
C LEU A 103 11.04 31.32 8.28
N LEU A 104 9.74 31.53 8.03
CA LEU A 104 9.08 31.35 6.73
C LEU A 104 8.40 32.65 6.27
N ASP A 105 9.08 33.79 6.41
CA ASP A 105 8.54 35.12 6.08
C ASP A 105 8.13 35.28 4.60
N ALA A 106 8.69 34.42 3.72
CA ALA A 106 8.34 34.34 2.31
C ALA A 106 6.96 33.69 2.07
N LEU A 107 6.46 32.85 2.98
CA LEU A 107 5.12 32.28 2.89
C LEU A 107 4.11 33.29 3.42
N ARG A 108 3.43 33.97 2.50
CA ARG A 108 2.32 34.87 2.80
C ARG A 108 1.05 34.33 2.18
N PRO A 109 -0.11 34.51 2.84
CA PRO A 109 -1.37 34.16 2.22
C PRO A 109 -1.51 34.95 0.91
N LEU A 110 -1.94 34.25 -0.12
CA LEU A 110 -2.32 34.88 -1.38
C LEU A 110 -3.59 35.72 -1.16
N PRO A 111 -3.94 36.62 -2.10
CA PRO A 111 -5.23 37.30 -2.08
C PRO A 111 -6.38 36.28 -1.97
N LEU A 112 -7.48 36.69 -1.35
CA LEU A 112 -8.59 35.80 -1.01
C LEU A 112 -9.07 34.96 -2.19
N ASP A 113 -9.25 35.56 -3.37
CA ASP A 113 -9.69 34.88 -4.60
C ASP A 113 -8.76 33.72 -4.99
N TRP A 114 -7.46 33.91 -4.83
CA TRP A 114 -6.47 32.87 -5.10
C TRP A 114 -6.47 31.79 -4.03
N MET A 115 -6.76 32.13 -2.78
CA MET A 115 -6.92 31.14 -1.71
C MET A 115 -8.12 30.23 -1.97
N TYR A 116 -9.24 30.75 -2.48
CA TYR A 116 -10.34 29.90 -2.95
C TYR A 116 -9.87 28.91 -4.02
N LEU A 117 -9.09 29.38 -5.01
CA LEU A 117 -8.54 28.51 -6.04
C LEU A 117 -7.64 27.41 -5.45
N VAL A 118 -6.75 27.75 -4.52
CA VAL A 118 -5.87 26.77 -3.83
C VAL A 118 -6.70 25.70 -3.13
N TYR A 119 -7.74 26.09 -2.38
CA TYR A 119 -8.60 25.13 -1.69
C TYR A 119 -9.45 24.30 -2.66
N THR A 120 -9.94 24.88 -3.77
CA THR A 120 -10.65 24.13 -4.80
C THR A 120 -9.74 23.11 -5.46
N ILE A 121 -8.49 23.45 -5.79
CA ILE A 121 -7.51 22.50 -6.34
C ILE A 121 -7.24 21.38 -5.33
N MET A 122 -7.06 21.72 -4.05
CA MET A 122 -6.89 20.74 -2.97
C MET A 122 -8.07 19.77 -2.89
N PHE A 123 -9.30 20.31 -2.94
CA PHE A 123 -10.54 19.52 -2.88
C PHE A 123 -10.72 18.61 -4.11
N LEU A 124 -10.47 19.12 -5.30
CA LEU A 124 -10.49 18.33 -6.53
C LEU A 124 -9.39 17.27 -6.55
N GLY A 125 -8.22 17.59 -6.00
CA GLY A 125 -7.13 16.62 -5.79
C GLY A 125 -7.58 15.47 -4.89
N ALA A 126 -8.21 15.77 -3.74
CA ALA A 126 -8.78 14.75 -2.85
C ALA A 126 -9.86 13.91 -3.56
N LEU A 127 -10.74 14.53 -4.34
CA LEU A 127 -11.76 13.82 -5.11
C LEU A 127 -11.14 12.90 -6.17
N GLY A 128 -10.15 13.38 -6.93
CA GLY A 128 -9.39 12.58 -7.90
C GLY A 128 -8.63 11.44 -7.23
N MET A 129 -8.04 11.68 -6.06
CA MET A 129 -7.39 10.66 -5.24
C MET A 129 -8.38 9.60 -4.76
N MET A 130 -9.62 9.95 -4.46
CA MET A 130 -10.68 9.02 -4.05
C MET A 130 -11.17 8.16 -5.21
N LEU A 131 -11.32 8.74 -6.40
CA LEU A 131 -11.75 8.02 -7.61
C LEU A 131 -10.62 7.22 -8.27
N GLY A 132 -9.36 7.54 -7.98
CA GLY A 132 -8.18 6.93 -8.62
C GLY A 132 -7.89 7.47 -10.03
N LEU A 133 -8.60 8.51 -10.47
CA LEU A 133 -8.37 9.16 -11.77
C LEU A 133 -7.04 9.92 -11.72
N TRP A 134 -6.16 9.66 -12.69
CA TRP A 134 -4.82 10.23 -12.78
C TRP A 134 -4.14 10.36 -11.41
N TYR A 135 -4.13 9.27 -10.66
CA TYR A 135 -3.82 9.25 -9.22
C TYR A 135 -2.57 10.04 -8.81
N ARG A 136 -1.45 9.86 -9.53
CA ARG A 136 -0.22 10.60 -9.22
C ARG A 136 -0.40 12.10 -9.34
N LEU A 137 -1.12 12.57 -10.36
CA LEU A 137 -1.45 13.98 -10.52
C LEU A 137 -2.39 14.45 -9.41
N SER A 138 -3.45 13.69 -9.13
CA SER A 138 -4.41 14.00 -8.06
C SER A 138 -3.75 14.09 -6.68
N CYS A 139 -2.80 13.20 -6.39
CA CYS A 139 -1.97 13.24 -5.19
C CYS A 139 -1.15 14.53 -5.10
N VAL A 140 -0.48 14.94 -6.17
CA VAL A 140 0.30 16.19 -6.20
C VAL A 140 -0.61 17.41 -6.05
N LEU A 141 -1.76 17.42 -6.73
CA LEU A 141 -2.76 18.49 -6.64
C LEU A 141 -3.38 18.61 -5.24
N PHE A 142 -3.45 17.53 -4.48
CA PHE A 142 -3.82 17.60 -3.06
C PHE A 142 -2.64 18.03 -2.19
N LEU A 143 -1.50 17.37 -2.33
CA LEU A 143 -0.34 17.47 -1.45
C LEU A 143 0.29 18.86 -1.44
N LEU A 144 0.46 19.50 -2.60
CA LEU A 144 1.11 20.81 -2.69
C LEU A 144 0.27 21.91 -2.01
N PRO A 145 -1.02 22.11 -2.37
CA PRO A 145 -1.90 23.02 -1.63
C PRO A 145 -2.00 22.69 -0.14
N TYR A 146 -2.06 21.41 0.21
CA TYR A 146 -2.17 20.95 1.58
C TYR A 146 -1.03 21.47 2.45
N TRP A 147 0.22 21.25 2.02
CA TRP A 147 1.39 21.69 2.75
C TRP A 147 1.51 23.22 2.77
N TYR A 148 1.16 23.87 1.66
CA TYR A 148 1.12 25.33 1.62
C TYR A 148 0.15 25.90 2.67
N VAL A 149 -1.11 25.43 2.70
CA VAL A 149 -2.12 25.88 3.68
C VAL A 149 -1.71 25.53 5.11
N PHE A 150 -1.11 24.35 5.33
CA PHE A 150 -0.65 23.91 6.64
C PHE A 150 0.50 24.76 7.19
N LEU A 151 1.41 25.23 6.33
CA LEU A 151 2.55 26.05 6.74
C LEU A 151 2.23 27.54 6.89
N LEU A 152 1.10 28.00 6.34
CA LEU A 152 0.67 29.40 6.46
C LEU A 152 0.28 29.81 7.89
N ASP A 153 -0.12 28.85 8.73
CA ASP A 153 -0.74 29.13 10.02
C ASP A 153 -0.18 28.23 11.12
N LYS A 154 0.61 28.84 12.03
CA LYS A 154 1.17 28.15 13.19
C LYS A 154 0.11 27.77 14.22
N THR A 155 -1.03 28.45 14.26
CA THR A 155 -2.08 28.12 15.23
C THR A 155 -2.86 26.87 14.81
N SER A 156 -2.88 26.57 13.50
CA SER A 156 -3.48 25.36 12.94
C SER A 156 -2.53 24.13 13.02
N TRP A 157 -1.37 24.27 13.65
CA TRP A 157 -0.37 23.21 13.74
C TRP A 157 -0.79 22.15 14.76
N ASN A 158 -1.32 21.03 14.24
CA ASN A 158 -1.72 19.87 15.01
C ASN A 158 -0.99 18.63 14.50
N ASN A 159 -0.56 17.74 15.42
CA ASN A 159 0.03 16.44 15.09
C ASN A 159 -0.86 15.62 14.15
N HIS A 160 -2.17 15.75 14.33
CA HIS A 160 -3.16 15.07 13.50
C HIS A 160 -3.09 15.53 12.03
N SER A 161 -3.08 16.84 11.81
CA SER A 161 -2.92 17.41 10.47
C SER A 161 -1.56 17.05 9.88
N TYR A 162 -0.49 17.12 10.67
CA TYR A 162 0.83 16.68 10.21
C TYR A 162 0.84 15.23 9.70
N LEU A 163 0.17 14.32 10.42
CA LEU A 163 0.01 12.93 10.00
C LEU A 163 -0.70 12.81 8.64
N TYR A 164 -1.76 13.58 8.38
CA TYR A 164 -2.44 13.56 7.09
C TYR A 164 -1.53 13.98 5.93
N GLY A 165 -0.69 15.00 6.13
CA GLY A 165 0.30 15.41 5.14
C GLY A 165 1.31 14.30 4.82
N LEU A 166 1.78 13.59 5.86
CA LEU A 166 2.67 12.43 5.69
C LEU A 166 2.01 11.26 4.98
N LEU A 167 0.75 10.94 5.32
CA LEU A 167 -0.01 9.89 4.66
C LEU A 167 -0.25 10.21 3.18
N ALA A 168 -0.58 11.46 2.86
CA ALA A 168 -0.72 11.90 1.47
C ALA A 168 0.61 11.85 0.71
N PHE A 169 1.72 12.24 1.35
CA PHE A 169 3.06 12.10 0.78
C PHE A 169 3.37 10.63 0.48
N GLN A 170 3.16 9.74 1.45
CA GLN A 170 3.37 8.31 1.28
C GLN A 170 2.52 7.74 0.13
N LEU A 171 1.23 8.07 0.09
CA LEU A 171 0.32 7.66 -0.98
C LEU A 171 0.81 8.12 -2.36
N THR A 172 1.42 9.30 -2.47
CA THR A 172 1.97 9.80 -3.74
C THR A 172 3.02 8.85 -4.34
N PHE A 173 3.80 8.15 -3.52
CA PHE A 173 4.82 7.18 -3.98
C PHE A 173 4.29 5.75 -4.12
N MET A 174 3.12 5.45 -3.59
CA MET A 174 2.54 4.11 -3.65
C MET A 174 1.70 3.95 -4.93
N ASP A 175 1.92 2.89 -5.71
CA ASP A 175 1.10 2.63 -6.91
C ASP A 175 -0.25 1.97 -6.54
N ALA A 176 -1.08 2.70 -5.78
CA ALA A 176 -2.42 2.28 -5.34
C ALA A 176 -3.49 2.26 -6.46
N ASN A 177 -3.06 2.36 -7.72
CA ASN A 177 -3.90 2.45 -8.90
C ASN A 177 -4.06 1.14 -9.66
N HIS A 178 -3.28 0.11 -9.33
CA HIS A 178 -3.21 -1.12 -10.10
C HIS A 178 -4.15 -2.21 -9.55
N TYR A 179 -5.47 -1.98 -9.56
CA TYR A 179 -6.44 -2.97 -9.09
C TYR A 179 -6.94 -3.94 -10.17
N TRP A 180 -6.52 -3.78 -11.44
CA TRP A 180 -7.10 -4.57 -12.52
C TRP A 180 -6.15 -5.64 -13.06
N TYR A 181 -6.12 -6.80 -12.40
CA TYR A 181 -5.94 -8.07 -13.11
C TYR A 181 -6.72 -9.17 -12.38
N PRO A 182 -7.89 -9.58 -12.89
CA PRO A 182 -8.44 -10.88 -12.55
C PRO A 182 -7.45 -11.93 -13.04
N ASP A 183 -6.85 -12.68 -12.11
CA ASP A 183 -6.03 -13.85 -12.44
C ASP A 183 -6.91 -14.87 -13.18
N ARG A 184 -6.70 -14.98 -14.49
CA ARG A 184 -7.38 -15.91 -15.38
C ARG A 184 -6.50 -17.16 -15.50
N SER A 185 -6.28 -17.87 -14.39
CA SER A 185 -5.60 -19.17 -14.38
C SER A 185 -6.34 -20.21 -13.54
N THR A 186 -7.61 -20.43 -13.88
CA THR A 186 -8.23 -21.75 -13.68
C THR A 186 -8.14 -22.53 -14.98
N PRO A 187 -7.17 -23.45 -15.15
CA PRO A 187 -7.29 -24.48 -16.17
C PRO A 187 -8.37 -25.47 -15.73
N GLU A 188 -9.30 -25.76 -16.64
CA GLU A 188 -10.23 -26.89 -16.56
C GLU A 188 -9.51 -28.24 -16.43
#